data_AF-A0A2L0KH05-F1
#
_entry.id   AF-A0A2L0KH05-F1
#
_cell.length_a   1.000
_cell.length_b   1.000
_cell.length_c   1.000
_cell.angle_alpha   90.00
_cell.angle_beta   90.00
_cell.angle_gamma   90.00
#
_symmetry.space_group_name_H-M   'P 1'
#
loop_
_entity.id
_entity.type
_entity.pdbx_description
1 polymer ?
#
loop_
_entity_poly.entity_id
_entity_poly.type
_entity_poly.pdbx_seq_one_letter_code
_entity_poly.pdbx_strand_id
1 'polypeptide(L)'
;MRPEVTTMTKDDKDWLSDVAELGCIVCRNLGFGSTPAEIHHIRTGQGAGQRANHKRTLPLCPAHHRTGGFGVAIHAGQKTWEGKYGTELELLDQVTTEVKVLRLCRV
;
A
#
# COMPACT_ATOMS: atom_id res chain seq x y z
N MET A 1 19.93 -2.17 -25.75
CA MET A 1 19.65 -2.69 -24.39
C MET A 1 18.24 -3.24 -24.37
N ARG A 2 18.05 -4.53 -24.12
CA ARG A 2 16.71 -5.10 -23.90
C ARG A 2 16.28 -4.73 -22.48
N PRO A 3 15.03 -4.28 -22.25
CA PRO A 3 14.55 -4.06 -20.89
C PRO A 3 14.51 -5.42 -20.18
N GLU A 4 15.19 -5.50 -19.05
CA GLU A 4 15.16 -6.66 -18.17
C GLU A 4 13.72 -6.87 -17.71
N VAL A 5 13.15 -8.03 -18.00
CA VAL A 5 11.82 -8.40 -17.54
C VAL A 5 11.91 -8.56 -16.03
N THR A 6 11.45 -7.56 -15.29
CA THR A 6 11.27 -7.65 -13.83
C THR A 6 10.21 -8.72 -13.54
N THR A 7 10.67 -9.93 -13.27
CA THR A 7 9.86 -11.05 -12.81
C THR A 7 9.67 -10.92 -11.31
N MET A 8 8.46 -11.22 -10.82
CA MET A 8 8.15 -11.14 -9.39
C MET A 8 8.99 -12.16 -8.62
N THR A 9 9.89 -11.67 -7.77
CA THR A 9 10.78 -12.52 -6.98
C THR A 9 10.03 -13.14 -5.79
N LYS A 10 10.67 -14.07 -5.09
CA LYS A 10 10.12 -14.58 -3.82
C LYS A 10 10.05 -13.48 -2.75
N ASP A 11 11.09 -12.65 -2.62
CA ASP A 11 11.10 -11.52 -1.68
C ASP A 11 9.97 -10.53 -1.96
N ASP A 12 9.63 -10.29 -3.24
CA ASP A 12 8.48 -9.44 -3.59
C ASP A 12 7.16 -10.06 -3.11
N LYS A 13 6.97 -11.37 -3.28
CA LYS A 13 5.76 -12.06 -2.80
C LYS A 13 5.66 -12.00 -1.28
N ASP A 14 6.77 -12.29 -0.60
CA ASP A 14 6.84 -12.27 0.86
C ASP A 14 6.59 -10.85 1.38
N TRP A 15 7.14 -9.82 0.71
CA TRP A 15 6.88 -8.42 1.03
C TRP A 15 5.39 -8.05 0.89
N LEU A 16 4.77 -8.42 -0.23
CA LEU A 16 3.34 -8.15 -0.44
C LEU A 16 2.46 -8.90 0.58
N SER A 17 2.84 -10.11 0.96
CA SER A 17 2.16 -10.87 2.02
C SER A 17 2.27 -10.14 3.37
N ASP A 18 3.47 -9.68 3.74
CA ASP A 18 3.70 -8.93 4.98
C ASP A 18 2.88 -7.63 5.01
N VAL A 19 2.88 -6.89 3.89
CA VAL A 19 2.06 -5.68 3.74
C VAL A 19 0.58 -5.98 3.96
N ALA A 20 0.05 -7.02 3.30
CA ALA A 20 -1.36 -7.40 3.44
C ALA A 20 -1.72 -7.81 4.88
N GLU A 21 -0.81 -8.49 5.58
CA GLU A 21 -1.02 -8.96 6.96
C GLU A 21 -1.13 -7.82 7.98
N LEU A 22 -0.47 -6.68 7.73
CA LEU A 22 -0.66 -5.50 8.57
C LEU A 22 -2.15 -5.09 8.64
N GLY A 23 -2.92 -5.33 7.58
CA GLY A 23 -4.30 -4.89 7.42
C GLY A 23 -4.42 -3.48 6.84
N CYS A 24 -5.62 -2.89 6.80
CA CYS A 24 -5.78 -1.57 6.19
C CYS A 24 -5.10 -0.47 7.00
N ILE A 25 -4.15 0.24 6.40
CA ILE A 25 -3.41 1.34 7.05
C ILE A 25 -4.36 2.44 7.56
N VAL A 26 -5.39 2.79 6.78
CA VAL A 26 -6.38 3.80 7.19
C VAL A 26 -7.20 3.30 8.37
N CYS A 27 -7.69 2.07 8.36
CA CYS A 27 -8.47 1.52 9.47
C CYS A 27 -7.65 1.47 10.76
N ARG A 28 -6.36 1.08 10.68
CA ARG A 28 -5.46 1.10 11.83
C ARG A 28 -5.27 2.50 12.39
N ASN A 29 -4.97 3.48 11.53
CA ASN A 29 -4.76 4.87 11.94
C ASN A 29 -6.02 5.52 12.54
N LEU A 30 -7.21 5.07 12.12
CA LEU A 30 -8.50 5.50 12.70
C LEU A 30 -8.88 4.74 13.98
N GLY A 31 -8.07 3.79 14.45
CA GLY A 31 -8.34 3.01 15.67
C GLY A 31 -9.31 1.84 15.50
N PHE A 32 -9.66 1.45 14.26
CA PHE A 32 -10.53 0.28 14.01
C PHE A 32 -9.77 -1.06 14.06
N GLY A 33 -8.46 -1.03 14.27
CA GLY A 33 -7.61 -2.22 14.31
C GLY A 33 -7.32 -2.81 12.92
N SER A 34 -6.84 -4.06 12.91
CA SER A 34 -6.47 -4.76 11.68
C SER A 34 -7.70 -5.25 10.92
N THR A 35 -7.91 -4.72 9.72
CA THR A 35 -8.95 -5.19 8.79
C THR A 35 -8.31 -5.81 7.54
N PRO A 36 -8.92 -6.83 6.90
CA PRO A 36 -8.40 -7.42 5.68
C PRO A 36 -8.09 -6.37 4.60
N ALA A 37 -6.93 -6.51 3.95
CA ALA A 37 -6.42 -5.54 2.99
C ALA A 37 -6.12 -6.16 1.63
N GLU A 38 -6.42 -5.40 0.59
CA GLU A 38 -5.97 -5.58 -0.78
C GLU A 38 -4.69 -4.74 -0.99
N ILE A 39 -3.83 -5.17 -1.93
CA ILE A 39 -2.61 -4.44 -2.26
C ILE A 39 -2.93 -3.28 -3.21
N HIS A 40 -2.60 -2.06 -2.77
CA HIS A 40 -2.64 -0.85 -3.57
C HIS A 40 -1.22 -0.43 -3.93
N HIS A 41 -0.89 -0.36 -5.23
CA HIS A 41 0.40 0.20 -5.66
C HIS A 41 0.29 1.71 -5.83
N ILE A 42 1.14 2.46 -5.12
CA ILE A 42 1.06 3.91 -5.15
C ILE A 42 1.43 4.45 -6.53
N ARG A 43 0.79 5.55 -6.94
CA ARG A 43 1.06 6.19 -8.23
C ARG A 43 2.02 7.38 -8.10
N THR A 44 2.10 7.98 -6.92
CA THR A 44 3.00 9.11 -6.67
C THR A 44 4.46 8.73 -6.92
N GLY A 45 5.10 9.49 -7.81
CA GLY A 45 6.49 9.27 -8.23
C GLY A 45 6.69 8.16 -9.28
N GLN A 46 5.63 7.51 -9.77
CA GLN A 46 5.71 6.51 -10.83
C GLN A 46 5.46 7.16 -12.20
N GLY A 47 6.48 7.19 -13.07
CA GLY A 47 6.35 7.72 -14.43
C GLY A 47 5.33 6.96 -15.30
N ALA A 48 4.75 7.65 -16.28
CA ALA A 48 3.81 7.04 -17.22
C ALA A 48 4.43 5.83 -17.93
N GLY A 49 3.72 4.69 -17.96
CA GLY A 49 4.18 3.46 -18.59
C GLY A 49 5.22 2.66 -17.79
N GLN A 50 5.66 3.13 -16.62
CA GLN A 50 6.54 2.36 -15.74
C GLN A 50 5.77 1.28 -14.98
N ARG A 51 6.38 0.10 -14.84
CA ARG A 51 5.82 -0.99 -14.01
C ARG A 51 5.86 -0.56 -12.54
N ALA A 52 4.82 -0.92 -11.80
CA ALA A 52 4.73 -0.62 -10.38
C ALA A 52 5.79 -1.39 -9.60
N ASN A 53 6.49 -0.69 -8.69
CA ASN A 53 7.42 -1.32 -7.75
C ASN A 53 6.63 -2.01 -6.63
N HIS A 54 6.81 -3.33 -6.46
CA HIS A 54 6.10 -4.12 -5.45
C HIS A 54 6.34 -3.64 -4.01
N LYS A 55 7.48 -2.99 -3.75
CA LYS A 55 7.82 -2.40 -2.45
C LYS A 55 7.16 -1.04 -2.20
N ARG A 56 6.49 -0.46 -3.21
CA ARG A 56 5.75 0.80 -3.12
C ARG A 56 4.25 0.53 -3.07
N THR A 57 3.82 -0.12 -1.98
CA THR A 57 2.46 -0.61 -1.82
C THR A 57 1.87 -0.23 -0.46
N LEU A 58 0.56 0.02 -0.44
CA LEU A 58 -0.25 0.26 0.75
C LEU A 58 -1.25 -0.89 0.91
N PRO A 59 -1.50 -1.35 2.13
CA PRO A 59 -2.59 -2.28 2.40
C PRO A 59 -3.87 -1.48 2.66
N LEU A 60 -4.89 -1.68 1.81
CA LEU A 60 -6.17 -0.96 1.88
C LEU A 60 -7.35 -1.95 1.88
N CYS A 61 -8.33 -1.77 2.78
CA CYS A 61 -9.57 -2.54 2.71
C CYS A 61 -10.39 -2.15 1.47
N PRO A 62 -11.36 -2.95 1.01
CA PRO A 62 -12.14 -2.63 -0.19
C PRO A 62 -12.77 -1.24 -0.15
N ALA A 63 -13.23 -0.78 1.01
CA ALA A 63 -13.82 0.55 1.19
C ALA A 63 -12.80 1.68 0.94
N HIS A 64 -11.62 1.62 1.56
CA HIS A 64 -10.57 2.62 1.37
C HIS A 64 -9.82 2.46 0.04
N HIS A 65 -9.92 1.31 -0.60
CA HIS A 65 -9.30 1.06 -1.90
C HIS A 65 -10.21 1.52 -3.06
N ARG A 66 -11.43 0.97 -3.17
CA ARG A 66 -12.27 1.09 -4.39
C ARG A 66 -13.77 1.27 -4.17
N THR A 67 -14.36 0.78 -3.07
CA THR A 67 -15.84 0.74 -2.90
C THR A 67 -16.43 1.84 -2.02
N GLY A 68 -15.62 2.61 -1.28
CA GLY A 68 -16.10 3.61 -0.32
C GLY A 68 -16.64 4.91 -0.91
N GLY A 69 -16.47 5.15 -2.22
CA GLY A 69 -16.93 6.38 -2.88
C GLY A 69 -15.97 7.57 -2.73
N PHE A 70 -16.41 8.75 -3.18
CA PHE A 70 -15.55 9.94 -3.33
C PHE A 70 -14.90 10.37 -2.02
N GLY A 71 -13.56 10.43 -2.00
CA GLY A 71 -12.79 10.81 -0.83
C GLY A 71 -12.82 9.82 0.33
N VAL A 72 -13.31 8.59 0.11
CA VAL A 72 -13.16 7.45 1.04
C VAL A 72 -12.36 6.34 0.35
N ALA A 73 -12.67 6.04 -0.90
CA ALA A 73 -11.84 5.18 -1.75
C ALA A 73 -10.77 6.02 -2.46
N ILE A 74 -9.51 5.59 -2.41
CA ILE A 74 -8.40 6.30 -3.07
C ILE A 74 -8.63 6.40 -4.58
N HIS A 75 -9.19 5.36 -5.21
CA HIS A 75 -9.53 5.34 -6.64
C HIS A 75 -10.73 6.23 -7.01
N ALA A 76 -11.45 6.78 -6.02
CA ALA A 76 -12.61 7.65 -6.24
C ALA A 76 -12.34 9.12 -5.87
N GLY A 77 -11.09 9.51 -5.58
CA GLY A 77 -10.76 10.91 -5.29
C GLY A 77 -9.50 11.09 -4.46
N GLN A 78 -8.34 10.72 -5.01
CA GLN A 78 -7.04 10.73 -4.30
C GLN A 78 -6.77 12.03 -3.55
N LYS A 79 -6.91 13.21 -4.17
CA LYS A 79 -6.65 14.49 -3.47
C LYS A 79 -7.49 14.67 -2.19
N THR A 80 -8.76 14.29 -2.24
CA THR A 80 -9.65 14.39 -1.06
C THR A 80 -9.32 13.31 -0.04
N TRP A 81 -9.00 12.12 -0.53
CA TRP A 81 -8.57 10.98 0.29
C TRP A 81 -7.29 11.31 1.08
N GLU A 82 -6.27 11.84 0.41
CA GLU A 82 -4.99 12.20 1.01
C GLU A 82 -5.15 13.32 2.04
N GLY A 83 -6.03 14.29 1.77
CA GLY A 83 -6.37 15.33 2.75
C GLY A 83 -7.04 14.81 4.02
N LYS A 84 -7.62 13.60 4.01
CA LYS A 84 -8.25 12.97 5.18
C LYS A 84 -7.34 11.99 5.90
N TYR A 85 -6.55 11.21 5.15
CA TYR A 85 -5.87 10.03 5.68
C TYR A 85 -4.34 10.10 5.60
N GLY A 86 -3.77 11.11 4.93
CA GLY A 86 -2.35 11.21 4.63
C GLY A 86 -2.04 10.86 3.17
N THR A 87 -0.93 11.38 2.67
CA THR A 87 -0.48 11.16 1.28
C THR A 87 -0.01 9.72 1.06
N GLU A 88 0.00 9.28 -0.20
CA GLU A 88 0.57 7.96 -0.56
C GLU A 88 2.01 7.77 -0.04
N LEU A 89 2.82 8.82 -0.01
CA LEU A 89 4.22 8.74 0.42
C LEU A 89 4.38 8.65 1.94
N GLU A 90 3.59 9.43 2.70
CA GLU A 90 3.59 9.36 4.17
C GLU A 90 3.14 7.98 4.65
N LEU A 91 2.06 7.47 4.07
CA LEU A 91 1.54 6.15 4.42
C LEU A 91 2.48 5.04 3.96
N LEU A 92 3.21 5.22 2.84
CA LEU A 92 4.21 4.26 2.39
C LEU A 92 5.39 4.19 3.37
N ASP A 93 5.85 5.32 3.90
CA ASP A 93 6.93 5.35 4.89
C ASP A 93 6.53 4.61 6.18
N GLN A 94 5.30 4.84 6.65
CA GLN A 94 4.72 4.12 7.78
C GLN A 94 4.67 2.61 7.52
N VAL A 95 4.04 2.18 6.41
CA VAL A 95 3.92 0.75 6.04
C VAL A 95 5.29 0.10 5.90
N THR A 96 6.25 0.78 5.28
CA THR A 96 7.62 0.27 5.10
C THR A 96 8.32 0.05 6.44
N THR A 97 8.13 0.97 7.39
CA THR A 97 8.68 0.84 8.74
C THR A 97 8.03 -0.31 9.50
N GLU A 98 6.70 -0.42 9.43
CA GLU A 98 5.94 -1.48 10.10
C GLU A 98 6.30 -2.89 9.57
N VAL A 99 6.46 -3.06 8.25
CA VAL A 99 6.91 -4.35 7.68
C VAL A 99 8.32 -4.72 8.17
N LYS A 100 9.23 -3.75 8.28
CA LYS A 100 10.58 -4.00 8.82
C LYS A 100 10.50 -4.48 10.28
N VAL A 101 9.68 -3.82 11.10
CA VAL A 101 9.46 -4.23 12.49
C VAL A 101 8.85 -5.63 12.56
N LEU A 102 7.82 -5.92 11.75
CA LEU A 102 7.19 -7.24 11.66
C LEU A 102 8.21 -8.33 11.32
N ARG A 103 9.10 -8.08 10.35
CA ARG A 103 10.17 -9.03 9.98
C ARG A 103 11.21 -9.20 11.09
N LEU A 104 11.52 -8.15 11.86
CA LEU A 104 12.45 -8.21 13.01
C LEU A 104 11.86 -8.90 14.24
N CYS A 105 10.54 -8.95 14.40
CA CYS A 105 9.90 -9.64 15.53
C CYS A 105 9.60 -11.12 15.24
N ARG A 106 9.75 -11.57 14.00
CA ARG A 106 9.52 -12.96 13.57
C ARG A 106 10.77 -13.85 13.65
N VAL A 107 11.91 -13.28 13.99
CA VAL A 107 13.17 -14.01 14.24
C VAL A 107 13.23 -14.56 15.67
#